data_AF-A0A2D6BQW8-F1
#
_entry.id   AF-A0A2D6BQW8-F1
#
_cell.length_a   1.000
_cell.length_b   1.000
_cell.length_c   1.000
_cell.angle_alpha   90.00
_cell.angle_beta   90.00
_cell.angle_gamma   90.00
#
_symmetry.space_group_name_H-M   'P 1'
#
loop_
_entity.id
_entity.type
_entity.pdbx_description
1 polymer ?
#
loop_
_entity_poly.entity_id
_entity_poly.type
_entity_poly.pdbx_seq_one_letter_code
_entity_poly.pdbx_strand_id
1 'polypeptide(L)'
;MAAPAAVACDPAAADRPGPRRLIGSPRSPPPPDRILVGGCVRDDGRRRPRRDRRNRGPDRRHPSAARVGEEPREREQGRVSLALEIVPADPAWHALFASEAARLQRALGPLALRIDHVGSTSVPGLAAKPVIDIQISVAQLDALEPLCRALAPLGYHHLSHPHDAHYPCFHRPAAWPHSHHIHFCTPGSMEERRHLALPSYLRAHPEVARAYAEEKLRLAPRFDAASTGSRNAYADAKGAFLEPVIQRALAEGYPRPT
;
A
#
# COMPACT_ATOMS: atom_id res chain seq x y z
N MET A 1 -23.19 11.88 21.08
CA MET A 1 -23.18 10.65 20.24
C MET A 1 -21.83 10.00 20.42
N ALA A 2 -21.79 8.81 21.01
CA ALA A 2 -20.55 8.06 21.21
C ALA A 2 -20.13 7.44 19.87
N ALA A 3 -18.86 7.60 19.49
CA ALA A 3 -18.24 6.84 18.41
C ALA A 3 -18.33 5.34 18.72
N PRO A 4 -18.51 4.44 17.73
CA PRO A 4 -18.38 3.02 17.97
C PRO A 4 -16.96 2.72 18.48
N ALA A 5 -16.88 1.92 19.55
CA ALA A 5 -15.61 1.50 20.14
C ALA A 5 -14.78 0.72 19.11
N ALA A 6 -13.51 1.08 18.97
CA ALA A 6 -12.56 0.37 18.14
C ALA A 6 -12.43 -1.08 18.63
N VAL A 7 -12.69 -2.05 17.75
CA VAL A 7 -12.26 -3.43 17.97
C VAL A 7 -10.77 -3.47 17.64
N ALA A 8 -9.95 -3.07 18.61
CA ALA A 8 -8.55 -3.46 18.58
C ALA A 8 -8.53 -4.98 18.76
N CYS A 9 -7.89 -5.70 17.84
CA CYS A 9 -7.60 -7.11 18.03
C CYS A 9 -6.47 -7.24 19.07
N ASP A 10 -6.84 -6.98 20.33
CA ASP A 10 -6.01 -7.18 21.50
C ASP A 10 -5.95 -8.69 21.79
N PRO A 11 -4.77 -9.33 21.69
CA PRO A 11 -4.63 -10.75 21.98
C PRO A 11 -4.98 -11.12 23.44
N ALA A 12 -5.16 -10.14 24.35
CA ALA A 12 -5.48 -10.38 25.76
C ALA A 12 -6.98 -10.38 26.11
N ALA A 13 -7.90 -10.10 25.16
CA ALA A 13 -9.32 -9.88 25.48
C ALA A 13 -10.23 -11.14 25.42
N ALA A 14 -9.67 -12.34 25.26
CA ALA A 14 -10.43 -13.54 24.86
C ALA A 14 -11.32 -14.22 25.93
N ASP A 15 -11.55 -13.65 27.13
CA ASP A 15 -12.27 -14.37 28.19
C ASP A 15 -13.18 -13.51 29.10
N ARG A 16 -14.13 -12.76 28.53
CA ARG A 16 -15.25 -12.18 29.31
C ARG A 16 -16.59 -12.23 28.56
N PRO A 17 -17.69 -12.69 29.18
CA PRO A 17 -19.01 -12.66 28.57
C PRO A 17 -19.61 -11.25 28.60
N GLY A 18 -20.02 -10.73 27.44
CA GLY A 18 -20.69 -9.43 27.29
C GLY A 18 -22.21 -9.50 27.45
N PRO A 19 -22.89 -8.40 27.83
CA PRO A 19 -24.34 -8.40 28.09
C PRO A 19 -25.16 -8.30 26.80
N ARG A 20 -26.32 -8.96 26.81
CA ARG A 20 -27.33 -8.94 25.73
C ARG A 20 -27.94 -7.54 25.55
N ARG A 21 -28.10 -7.07 24.30
CA ARG A 21 -28.93 -5.91 23.96
C ARG A 21 -29.91 -6.19 22.82
N LEU A 22 -31.04 -5.49 22.94
CA LEU A 22 -32.31 -5.62 22.24
C LEU A 22 -32.27 -5.04 20.81
N ILE A 23 -33.08 -5.64 19.94
CA ILE A 23 -33.21 -5.37 18.51
C ILE A 23 -34.13 -4.15 18.29
N GLY A 24 -33.69 -3.20 17.45
CA GLY A 24 -34.50 -2.11 16.92
C GLY A 24 -34.44 -2.07 15.39
N SER A 25 -35.61 -1.88 14.75
CA SER A 25 -35.90 -2.01 13.31
C SER A 25 -35.25 -0.94 12.39
N PRO A 26 -35.18 -1.18 11.06
CA PRO A 26 -34.20 -0.53 10.18
C PRO A 26 -34.68 0.81 9.57
N ARG A 27 -33.73 1.71 9.31
CA ARG A 27 -33.91 2.91 8.47
C ARG A 27 -33.24 2.69 7.11
N SER A 28 -33.92 3.12 6.04
CA SER A 28 -33.50 3.04 4.65
C SER A 28 -32.18 3.79 4.36
N PRO A 29 -31.38 3.34 3.37
CA PRO A 29 -30.08 3.94 3.07
C PRO A 29 -30.19 5.24 2.24
N PRO A 30 -29.30 6.23 2.47
CA PRO A 30 -29.17 7.40 1.59
C PRO A 30 -28.38 7.05 0.31
N PRO A 31 -28.49 7.89 -0.75
CA PRO A 31 -27.87 7.63 -2.06
C PRO A 31 -26.34 7.74 -2.04
N PRO A 32 -25.62 7.13 -3.01
CA PRO A 32 -24.16 7.10 -3.03
C PRO A 32 -23.59 8.45 -3.50
N ASP A 33 -22.96 9.18 -2.59
CA ASP A 33 -22.10 10.32 -2.93
C ASP A 33 -20.65 9.89 -3.14
N ARG A 34 -20.04 10.54 -4.15
CA ARG A 34 -18.67 10.45 -4.66
C ARG A 34 -17.61 10.01 -3.63
N ILE A 35 -16.94 8.89 -3.94
CA ILE A 35 -15.79 8.39 -3.19
C ILE A 35 -14.54 9.17 -3.60
N LEU A 36 -14.08 10.01 -2.68
CA LEU A 36 -12.81 10.72 -2.73
C LEU A 36 -11.70 9.76 -2.29
N VAL A 37 -10.79 9.39 -3.18
CA VAL A 37 -9.44 8.98 -2.77
C VAL A 37 -8.78 10.23 -2.18
N GLY A 38 -8.20 10.08 -0.98
CA GLY A 38 -7.81 11.16 -0.08
C GLY A 38 -7.23 12.42 -0.75
N GLY A 39 -7.80 13.56 -0.40
CA GLY A 39 -7.29 14.89 -0.74
C GLY A 39 -7.87 15.94 0.20
N CYS A 40 -7.18 16.21 1.31
CA CYS A 40 -7.51 17.35 2.16
C CYS A 40 -6.89 18.63 1.57
N VAL A 41 -7.76 19.56 1.20
CA VAL A 41 -7.43 20.96 0.88
C VAL A 41 -6.87 21.64 2.14
N ARG A 42 -5.77 22.37 2.01
CA ARG A 42 -5.47 23.51 2.88
C ARG A 42 -5.34 24.77 2.06
N ASP A 43 -5.95 25.80 2.61
CA ASP A 43 -6.01 27.17 2.12
C ASP A 43 -4.80 27.98 2.62
N ASP A 44 -4.63 29.11 1.95
CA ASP A 44 -3.96 30.35 2.34
C ASP A 44 -2.45 30.56 2.13
N GLY A 45 -2.13 31.68 1.47
CA GLY A 45 -0.91 32.43 1.82
C GLY A 45 0.04 32.92 0.71
N ARG A 46 -0.43 33.80 -0.18
CA ARG A 46 0.30 35.00 -0.70
C ARG A 46 1.62 34.82 -1.47
N ARG A 47 1.53 35.02 -2.80
CA ARG A 47 2.64 35.40 -3.69
C ARG A 47 2.96 36.91 -3.59
N ARG A 48 4.24 37.28 -3.61
CA ARG A 48 4.73 38.61 -4.05
C ARG A 48 5.71 38.43 -5.24
N PRO A 49 5.73 39.33 -6.24
CA PRO A 49 6.54 39.16 -7.44
C PRO A 49 7.93 39.82 -7.36
N ARG A 50 8.77 39.36 -8.29
CA ARG A 50 10.14 39.72 -8.67
C ARG A 50 10.32 41.22 -9.01
N ARG A 51 11.53 41.78 -8.83
CA ARG A 51 12.49 42.07 -9.94
C ARG A 51 13.79 42.80 -9.50
N ASP A 52 14.87 42.36 -10.15
CA ASP A 52 16.02 43.09 -10.72
C ASP A 52 16.94 43.97 -9.84
N ARG A 53 18.24 43.68 -9.89
CA ARG A 53 19.22 44.62 -10.49
C ARG A 53 20.58 43.97 -10.80
N ARG A 54 21.05 44.36 -11.97
CA ARG A 54 22.35 44.12 -12.62
C ARG A 54 23.51 44.63 -11.76
N ASN A 55 24.69 44.00 -11.86
CA ASN A 55 25.89 44.76 -12.25
C ASN A 55 27.00 43.89 -12.84
N ARG A 56 27.67 44.43 -13.88
CA ARG A 56 28.86 43.91 -14.58
C ARG A 56 30.12 44.45 -13.88
N GLY A 57 31.11 43.63 -13.53
CA GLY A 57 32.41 43.46 -14.22
C GLY A 57 33.56 44.12 -13.43
N PRO A 58 34.87 43.99 -13.78
CA PRO A 58 35.58 42.95 -14.53
C PRO A 58 36.90 42.42 -13.86
N ASP A 59 37.37 41.26 -14.34
CA ASP A 59 38.75 40.85 -14.72
C ASP A 59 39.98 41.16 -13.81
N ARG A 60 40.70 40.10 -13.37
CA ARG A 60 42.12 39.77 -13.73
C ARG A 60 42.96 39.03 -12.65
N ARG A 61 43.67 38.00 -13.15
CA ARG A 61 45.00 37.44 -12.76
C ARG A 61 45.10 36.40 -11.63
N HIS A 62 45.48 35.19 -12.07
CA HIS A 62 46.31 34.17 -11.39
C HIS A 62 47.75 34.69 -11.13
N PRO A 63 48.52 34.18 -10.13
CA PRO A 63 49.19 32.87 -10.30
C PRO A 63 49.44 32.01 -9.03
N SER A 64 49.78 30.74 -9.34
CA SER A 64 50.73 29.84 -8.65
C SER A 64 50.29 28.94 -7.49
N ALA A 65 50.10 27.67 -7.85
CA ALA A 65 50.65 26.44 -7.27
C ALA A 65 51.08 26.44 -5.78
N ALA A 66 50.34 25.66 -4.97
CA ALA A 66 50.88 24.96 -3.81
C ALA A 66 50.10 23.66 -3.55
N ARG A 67 50.81 22.54 -3.75
CA ARG A 67 50.75 21.25 -3.05
C ARG A 67 49.38 20.62 -2.76
N VAL A 68 49.15 19.53 -3.50
CA VAL A 68 48.26 18.42 -3.19
C VAL A 68 48.57 17.92 -1.77
N GLY A 69 47.74 18.30 -0.80
CA GLY A 69 47.51 17.52 0.39
C GLY A 69 46.32 16.63 0.10
N GLU A 70 46.54 15.32 -0.02
CA GLU A 70 45.45 14.35 -0.01
C GLU A 70 44.78 14.42 1.37
N GLU A 71 43.69 15.18 1.43
CA GLU A 71 42.70 15.08 2.49
C GLU A 71 42.29 13.60 2.62
N PRO A 72 42.27 13.02 3.83
CA PRO A 72 41.84 11.64 4.01
C PRO A 72 40.44 11.51 3.42
N ARG A 73 40.28 10.59 2.47
CA ARG A 73 38.96 10.18 1.98
C ARG A 73 38.19 9.64 3.18
N GLU A 74 37.43 10.51 3.84
CA GLU A 74 36.42 10.12 4.81
C GLU A 74 35.57 9.07 4.08
N ARG A 75 35.72 7.83 4.55
CA ARG A 75 34.84 6.74 4.16
C ARG A 75 33.43 7.28 4.42
N GLU A 76 32.65 7.47 3.36
CA GLU A 76 31.24 7.81 3.45
C GLU A 76 30.55 6.64 4.13
N GLN A 77 30.58 6.65 5.46
CA GLN A 77 30.02 5.63 6.32
C GLN A 77 28.51 5.72 6.16
N GLY A 78 27.99 4.85 5.29
CA GLY A 78 26.64 4.31 5.28
C GLY A 78 25.55 5.26 5.77
N ARG A 79 25.17 6.24 4.94
CA ARG A 79 23.85 6.84 5.08
C ARG A 79 22.84 5.73 4.76
N VAL A 80 22.28 5.11 5.80
CA VAL A 80 21.15 4.20 5.64
C VAL A 80 20.09 4.98 4.87
N SER A 81 19.86 4.59 3.62
CA SER A 81 18.84 5.26 2.81
C SER A 81 17.51 5.03 3.50
N LEU A 82 16.92 6.11 3.99
CA LEU A 82 15.55 6.09 4.52
C LEU A 82 14.52 5.99 3.39
N ALA A 83 14.94 5.86 2.12
CA ALA A 83 14.00 5.78 1.01
C ALA A 83 13.24 4.45 0.98
N LEU A 84 12.04 4.48 0.40
CA LEU A 84 11.35 3.25 0.04
C LEU A 84 12.18 2.44 -0.97
N GLU A 85 12.41 1.17 -0.65
CA GLU A 85 13.16 0.27 -1.52
C GLU A 85 12.25 -0.38 -2.55
N ILE A 86 12.68 -0.33 -3.82
CA ILE A 86 12.10 -1.07 -4.94
C ILE A 86 13.18 -2.00 -5.47
N VAL A 87 12.92 -3.30 -5.37
CA VAL A 87 13.86 -4.34 -5.78
C VAL A 87 13.49 -4.87 -7.18
N PRO A 88 14.47 -5.44 -7.92
CA PRO A 88 14.18 -6.23 -9.12
C PRO A 88 13.16 -7.33 -8.84
N ALA A 89 12.47 -7.78 -9.89
CA ALA A 89 11.50 -8.87 -9.75
C ALA A 89 12.19 -10.15 -9.25
N ASP A 90 11.62 -10.76 -8.22
CA ASP A 90 12.12 -12.01 -7.66
C ASP A 90 11.19 -13.16 -8.10
N PRO A 91 11.70 -14.19 -8.83
CA PRO A 91 10.89 -15.33 -9.23
C PRO A 91 10.34 -16.14 -8.03
N ALA A 92 10.94 -16.01 -6.85
CA ALA A 92 10.48 -16.72 -5.64
C ALA A 92 9.16 -16.17 -5.09
N TRP A 93 8.71 -14.96 -5.47
CA TRP A 93 7.48 -14.36 -4.93
C TRP A 93 6.24 -15.22 -5.13
N HIS A 94 6.12 -15.91 -6.27
CA HIS A 94 4.99 -16.83 -6.51
C HIS A 94 5.01 -18.04 -5.57
N ALA A 95 6.19 -18.59 -5.29
CA ALA A 95 6.33 -19.71 -4.35
C ALA A 95 6.08 -19.27 -2.91
N LEU A 96 6.54 -18.07 -2.53
CA LEU A 96 6.26 -17.45 -1.23
C LEU A 96 4.76 -17.23 -1.04
N PHE A 97 4.08 -16.68 -2.04
CA PHE A 97 2.62 -16.57 -2.04
C PHE A 97 1.95 -17.94 -1.90
N ALA A 98 2.32 -18.93 -2.71
CA ALA A 98 1.67 -20.24 -2.70
C ALA A 98 1.79 -20.92 -1.32
N SER A 99 2.97 -20.85 -0.71
CA SER A 99 3.20 -21.34 0.65
C SER A 99 2.32 -20.60 1.68
N GLU A 100 2.24 -19.27 1.58
CA GLU A 100 1.43 -18.48 2.51
C GLU A 100 -0.08 -18.69 2.31
N ALA A 101 -0.55 -18.76 1.06
CA ALA A 101 -1.94 -19.07 0.74
C ALA A 101 -2.37 -20.41 1.35
N ALA A 102 -1.51 -21.43 1.31
CA ALA A 102 -1.78 -22.71 1.96
C ALA A 102 -1.86 -22.61 3.49
N ARG A 103 -1.03 -21.77 4.12
CA ARG A 103 -1.09 -21.50 5.57
C ARG A 103 -2.38 -20.76 5.94
N LEU A 104 -2.75 -19.75 5.16
CA LEU A 104 -3.95 -18.94 5.34
C LEU A 104 -5.21 -19.78 5.14
N GLN A 105 -5.26 -20.62 4.11
CA GLN A 105 -6.38 -21.54 3.88
C GLN A 105 -6.60 -22.48 5.07
N ARG A 106 -5.53 -23.02 5.66
CA ARG A 106 -5.65 -23.88 6.85
C ARG A 106 -6.15 -23.13 8.09
N ALA A 107 -5.72 -21.88 8.29
CA ALA A 107 -6.10 -21.09 9.45
C ALA A 107 -7.53 -20.52 9.35
N LEU A 108 -7.93 -20.06 8.17
CA LEU A 108 -9.24 -19.47 7.92
C LEU A 108 -10.31 -20.52 7.62
N GLY A 109 -9.91 -21.68 7.08
CA GLY A 109 -10.83 -22.76 6.74
C GLY A 109 -11.97 -22.27 5.84
N PRO A 110 -13.24 -22.54 6.18
CA PRO A 110 -14.40 -22.10 5.40
C PRO A 110 -14.60 -20.59 5.30
N LEU A 111 -13.93 -19.78 6.15
CA LEU A 111 -14.04 -18.32 6.07
C LEU A 111 -13.44 -17.79 4.77
N ALA A 112 -12.35 -18.39 4.30
CA ALA A 112 -11.69 -18.02 3.04
C ALA A 112 -12.37 -18.71 1.86
N LEU A 113 -13.20 -17.96 1.13
CA LEU A 113 -13.86 -18.45 -0.09
C LEU A 113 -12.89 -18.50 -1.27
N ARG A 114 -11.95 -17.56 -1.32
CA ARG A 114 -10.96 -17.42 -2.38
C ARG A 114 -9.72 -16.70 -1.85
N ILE A 115 -8.54 -17.10 -2.30
CA ILE A 115 -7.26 -16.48 -1.95
C ILE A 115 -6.48 -16.23 -3.25
N ASP A 116 -6.13 -14.97 -3.52
CA ASP A 116 -5.44 -14.57 -4.75
C ASP A 116 -4.14 -13.80 -4.45
N HIS A 117 -3.13 -14.03 -5.29
CA HIS A 117 -1.92 -13.21 -5.31
C HIS A 117 -2.19 -11.95 -6.09
N VAL A 118 -2.15 -10.81 -5.41
CA VAL A 118 -2.43 -9.49 -5.99
C VAL A 118 -1.20 -8.58 -5.86
N GLY A 119 -1.35 -7.31 -6.26
CA GLY A 119 -0.28 -6.34 -6.18
C GLY A 119 0.86 -6.60 -7.18
N SER A 120 1.96 -5.86 -7.02
CA SER A 120 3.07 -5.89 -7.99
C SER A 120 3.84 -7.21 -7.98
N THR A 121 3.97 -7.86 -6.82
CA THR A 121 4.74 -9.12 -6.69
C THR A 121 4.05 -10.31 -7.35
N SER A 122 2.79 -10.17 -7.74
CA SER A 122 2.04 -11.17 -8.53
C SER A 122 2.31 -11.07 -10.04
N VAL A 123 2.98 -10.02 -10.51
CA VAL A 123 3.26 -9.80 -11.94
C VAL A 123 4.71 -10.22 -12.23
N PRO A 124 4.94 -11.28 -13.03
CA PRO A 124 6.28 -11.71 -13.39
C PRO A 124 7.10 -10.58 -14.04
N GLY A 125 8.36 -10.42 -13.61
CA GLY A 125 9.26 -9.41 -14.17
C GLY A 125 9.04 -7.97 -13.69
N LEU A 126 8.04 -7.71 -12.84
CA LEU A 126 7.75 -6.36 -12.34
C LEU A 126 8.54 -6.02 -11.06
N ALA A 127 9.48 -5.08 -11.14
CA ALA A 127 10.18 -4.54 -9.96
C ALA A 127 9.20 -3.97 -8.92
N ALA A 128 9.37 -4.25 -7.64
CA ALA A 128 8.38 -3.94 -6.60
C ALA A 128 9.00 -3.73 -5.23
N LYS A 129 8.19 -3.25 -4.28
CA LYS A 129 8.50 -3.45 -2.85
C LYS A 129 8.41 -4.95 -2.57
N PRO A 130 9.33 -5.57 -1.81
CA PRO A 130 9.33 -7.01 -1.54
C PRO A 130 8.25 -7.39 -0.50
N VAL A 131 6.98 -7.16 -0.86
CA VAL A 131 5.80 -7.43 -0.04
C VAL A 131 4.83 -8.30 -0.83
N ILE A 132 4.42 -9.41 -0.25
CA ILE A 132 3.40 -10.29 -0.84
C ILE A 132 2.02 -9.73 -0.47
N ASP A 133 1.35 -9.12 -1.44
CA ASP A 133 -0.03 -8.64 -1.29
C ASP A 133 -1.01 -9.78 -1.63
N ILE A 134 -1.93 -10.05 -0.71
CA ILE A 134 -2.87 -11.18 -0.77
C ILE A 134 -4.28 -10.62 -0.67
N GLN A 135 -5.16 -11.02 -1.57
CA GLN A 135 -6.60 -10.78 -1.44
C GLN A 135 -7.28 -12.04 -0.93
N ILE A 136 -8.19 -11.89 0.03
CA ILE A 136 -9.03 -12.99 0.54
C ILE A 136 -10.50 -12.59 0.45
N SER A 137 -11.26 -13.33 -0.35
CA SER A 137 -12.70 -13.14 -0.44
C SER A 137 -13.42 -13.92 0.66
N VAL A 138 -14.30 -13.25 1.39
CA VAL A 138 -15.08 -13.82 2.50
C VAL A 138 -16.56 -13.50 2.31
N ALA A 139 -17.45 -14.31 2.88
CA ALA A 139 -18.89 -14.12 2.68
C ALA A 139 -19.40 -12.77 3.23
N GLN A 140 -18.85 -12.33 4.36
CA GLN A 140 -19.31 -11.16 5.13
C GLN A 140 -18.13 -10.50 5.84
N LEU A 141 -18.18 -9.19 6.05
CA LEU A 141 -17.15 -8.41 6.77
C LEU A 141 -17.66 -7.79 8.07
N ASP A 142 -18.86 -8.14 8.50
CA ASP A 142 -19.57 -7.48 9.60
C ASP A 142 -18.88 -7.67 10.97
N ALA A 143 -18.06 -8.72 11.11
CA ALA A 143 -17.26 -8.98 12.31
C ALA A 143 -15.83 -9.39 11.94
N LEU A 144 -14.84 -8.60 12.38
CA LEU A 144 -13.41 -8.90 12.15
C LEU A 144 -12.84 -9.88 13.17
N GLU A 145 -13.53 -10.11 14.28
CA GLU A 145 -13.05 -10.95 15.39
C GLU A 145 -12.68 -12.39 14.95
N PRO A 146 -13.49 -13.10 14.14
CA PRO A 146 -13.08 -14.42 13.62
C PRO A 146 -11.81 -14.36 12.77
N LEU A 147 -11.66 -13.32 11.95
CA LEU A 147 -10.47 -13.13 11.11
C LEU A 147 -9.23 -12.87 11.97
N CYS A 148 -9.34 -11.98 12.96
CA CYS A 148 -8.26 -11.70 13.90
C CYS A 148 -7.85 -12.94 14.68
N ARG A 149 -8.81 -13.73 15.19
CA ARG A 149 -8.54 -14.96 15.93
C ARG A 149 -7.78 -15.98 15.08
N ALA A 150 -8.14 -16.12 13.80
CA ALA A 150 -7.48 -17.03 12.88
C ALA A 150 -6.08 -16.55 12.46
N LEU A 151 -5.90 -15.24 12.30
CA LEU A 151 -4.68 -14.64 11.74
C LEU A 151 -3.61 -14.29 12.78
N ALA A 152 -3.98 -14.00 14.03
CA ALA A 152 -3.04 -13.63 15.08
C ALA A 152 -1.95 -14.70 15.34
N PRO A 153 -2.28 -16.02 15.40
CA PRO A 153 -1.25 -17.07 15.55
C PRO A 153 -0.27 -17.16 14.38
N LEU A 154 -0.63 -16.62 13.21
CA LEU A 154 0.25 -16.54 12.04
C LEU A 154 1.12 -15.27 12.06
N GLY A 155 0.95 -14.38 13.04
CA GLY A 155 1.70 -13.14 13.20
C GLY A 155 1.16 -11.97 12.38
N TYR A 156 -0.11 -12.05 11.95
CA TYR A 156 -0.78 -10.96 11.25
C TYR A 156 -1.50 -10.04 12.23
N HIS A 157 -1.43 -8.74 11.94
CA HIS A 157 -2.00 -7.69 12.77
C HIS A 157 -2.93 -6.81 11.94
N HIS A 158 -4.13 -6.56 12.47
CA HIS A 158 -5.07 -5.58 11.92
C HIS A 158 -4.69 -4.19 12.42
N LEU A 159 -4.65 -3.21 11.51
CA LEU A 159 -4.67 -1.80 11.89
C LEU A 159 -6.02 -1.23 11.50
N SER A 160 -6.68 -0.61 12.47
CA SER A 160 -7.95 0.04 12.21
C SER A 160 -7.79 1.13 11.15
N HIS A 161 -8.62 1.07 10.12
CA HIS A 161 -8.68 2.01 9.02
C HIS A 161 -10.13 2.49 8.80
N PRO A 162 -10.35 3.74 8.37
CA PRO A 162 -11.69 4.24 8.01
C PRO A 162 -12.48 3.42 6.98
N HIS A 163 -11.84 2.46 6.29
CA HIS A 163 -12.45 1.64 5.25
C HIS A 163 -12.63 0.17 5.68
N ASP A 164 -12.35 -0.17 6.94
CA ASP A 164 -12.41 -1.54 7.45
C ASP A 164 -13.78 -2.21 7.25
N ALA A 165 -14.87 -1.44 7.21
CA ALA A 165 -16.21 -1.96 6.96
C ALA A 165 -16.36 -2.62 5.58
N HIS A 166 -15.49 -2.27 4.63
CA HIS A 166 -15.53 -2.78 3.25
C HIS A 166 -14.21 -3.45 2.83
N TYR A 167 -13.11 -3.12 3.51
CA TYR A 167 -11.77 -3.47 3.07
C TYR A 167 -10.75 -3.53 4.24
N PRO A 168 -10.92 -4.45 5.20
CA PRO A 168 -10.01 -4.53 6.34
C PRO A 168 -8.67 -5.13 5.91
N CYS A 169 -7.59 -4.55 6.44
CA CYS A 169 -6.23 -4.86 6.04
C CYS A 169 -5.39 -5.40 7.20
N PHE A 170 -4.69 -6.50 6.97
CA PHE A 170 -3.76 -7.09 7.93
C PHE A 170 -2.35 -7.08 7.37
N HIS A 171 -1.36 -6.96 8.23
CA HIS A 171 0.03 -6.99 7.81
C HIS A 171 0.87 -7.91 8.70
N ARG A 172 1.98 -8.40 8.15
CA ARG A 172 2.97 -9.20 8.88
C ARG A 172 4.39 -8.87 8.40
N PRO A 173 5.37 -8.69 9.29
CA PRO A 173 5.24 -8.52 10.75
C PRO A 173 4.52 -7.22 11.14
N ALA A 174 4.13 -7.08 12.42
CA ALA A 174 3.49 -5.88 12.97
C ALA A 174 4.31 -4.60 12.75
N ALA A 175 5.62 -4.71 12.99
CA ALA A 175 6.55 -3.62 12.79
C ALA A 175 6.94 -3.52 11.31
N TRP A 176 7.23 -2.29 10.85
CA TRP A 176 7.86 -2.10 9.56
C TRP A 176 9.31 -2.63 9.58
N PRO A 177 9.82 -3.27 8.50
CA PRO A 177 9.17 -3.51 7.22
C PRO A 177 8.20 -4.70 7.21
N HIS A 178 7.04 -4.50 6.58
CA HIS A 178 6.10 -5.59 6.33
C HIS A 178 6.61 -6.49 5.20
N SER A 179 6.31 -7.77 5.30
CA SER A 179 6.63 -8.81 4.31
C SER A 179 5.37 -9.31 3.58
N HIS A 180 4.21 -9.25 4.24
CA HIS A 180 2.94 -9.70 3.70
C HIS A 180 1.84 -8.70 4.07
N HIS A 181 0.93 -8.46 3.14
CA HIS A 181 -0.33 -7.76 3.39
C HIS A 181 -1.50 -8.65 2.99
N ILE A 182 -2.54 -8.64 3.80
CA ILE A 182 -3.81 -9.29 3.48
C ILE A 182 -4.87 -8.20 3.38
N HIS A 183 -5.64 -8.30 2.32
CA HIS A 183 -6.78 -7.47 2.02
C HIS A 183 -8.01 -8.34 1.94
N PHE A 184 -8.99 -8.08 2.80
CA PHE A 184 -10.25 -8.80 2.76
C PHE A 184 -11.31 -8.04 1.96
N CYS A 185 -12.12 -8.78 1.22
CA CYS A 185 -13.23 -8.23 0.44
C CYS A 185 -14.38 -9.24 0.35
N THR A 186 -15.54 -8.80 -0.12
CA THR A 186 -16.63 -9.72 -0.49
C THR A 186 -16.56 -10.09 -1.98
N PRO A 187 -17.01 -11.30 -2.37
CA PRO A 187 -17.08 -11.70 -3.77
C PRO A 187 -17.88 -10.71 -4.63
N GLY A 188 -17.34 -10.35 -5.79
CA GLY A 188 -17.93 -9.40 -6.73
C GLY A 188 -17.86 -7.94 -6.29
N SER A 189 -17.25 -7.61 -5.16
CA SER A 189 -17.07 -6.23 -4.72
C SER A 189 -16.17 -5.45 -5.68
N MET A 190 -16.25 -4.11 -5.62
CA MET A 190 -15.36 -3.25 -6.40
C MET A 190 -13.89 -3.50 -6.05
N GLU A 191 -13.58 -3.67 -4.76
CA GLU A 191 -12.22 -3.95 -4.31
C GLU A 191 -11.71 -5.29 -4.84
N GLU A 192 -12.54 -6.35 -4.79
CA GLU A 192 -12.16 -7.64 -5.35
C GLU A 192 -11.76 -7.52 -6.83
N ARG A 193 -12.61 -6.87 -7.62
CA ARG A 193 -12.39 -6.70 -9.05
C ARG A 193 -11.13 -5.87 -9.34
N ARG A 194 -10.90 -4.79 -8.60
CA ARG A 194 -9.76 -3.89 -8.82
C ARG A 194 -8.41 -4.58 -8.57
N HIS A 195 -8.28 -5.32 -7.47
CA HIS A 195 -7.02 -6.03 -7.18
C HIS A 195 -6.75 -7.21 -8.09
N LEU A 196 -7.78 -7.83 -8.68
CA LEU A 196 -7.59 -8.87 -9.67
C LEU A 196 -7.33 -8.30 -11.08
N ALA A 197 -8.01 -7.21 -11.45
CA ALA A 197 -7.92 -6.60 -12.76
C ALA A 197 -6.54 -6.03 -13.03
N LEU A 198 -5.96 -5.30 -12.08
CA LEU A 198 -4.65 -4.66 -12.25
C LEU A 198 -3.53 -5.66 -12.63
N PRO A 199 -3.21 -6.70 -11.84
CA PRO A 199 -2.14 -7.62 -12.19
C PRO A 199 -2.49 -8.43 -13.45
N SER A 200 -3.76 -8.78 -13.67
CA SER A 200 -4.18 -9.44 -14.92
C SER A 200 -3.89 -8.57 -16.14
N TYR A 201 -4.21 -7.28 -16.07
CA TYR A 201 -3.92 -6.31 -17.12
C TYR A 201 -2.40 -6.10 -17.31
N LEU A 202 -1.65 -5.90 -16.23
CA LEU A 202 -0.19 -5.70 -16.33
C LEU A 202 0.54 -6.90 -16.94
N ARG A 203 0.07 -8.15 -16.70
CA ARG A 203 0.62 -9.35 -17.35
C ARG A 203 0.37 -9.38 -18.86
N ALA A 204 -0.77 -8.85 -19.30
CA ALA A 204 -1.14 -8.79 -20.71
C ALA A 204 -0.52 -7.60 -21.46
N HIS A 205 -0.05 -6.57 -20.74
CA HIS A 205 0.44 -5.30 -21.28
C HIS A 205 1.84 -4.96 -20.73
N PRO A 206 2.92 -5.63 -21.21
CA PRO A 206 4.28 -5.49 -20.68
C PRO A 206 4.82 -4.05 -20.71
N GLU A 207 4.41 -3.25 -21.70
CA GLU A 207 4.79 -1.84 -21.81
C GLU A 207 4.19 -0.99 -20.68
N VAL A 208 2.97 -1.28 -20.24
CA VAL A 208 2.34 -0.62 -19.09
C VAL A 208 3.00 -1.07 -17.79
N ALA A 209 3.33 -2.36 -17.67
CA ALA A 209 4.09 -2.88 -16.53
C ALA A 209 5.47 -2.21 -16.40
N ARG A 210 6.18 -2.00 -17.52
CA ARG A 210 7.46 -1.28 -17.54
C ARG A 210 7.30 0.19 -17.13
N ALA A 211 6.33 0.90 -17.69
CA ALA A 211 6.04 2.28 -17.30
C ALA A 211 5.71 2.38 -15.79
N TYR A 212 4.98 1.40 -15.25
CA TYR A 212 4.69 1.34 -13.82
C TYR A 212 5.95 1.10 -12.97
N ALA A 213 6.88 0.25 -13.43
CA ALA A 213 8.16 0.03 -12.77
C ALA A 213 9.00 1.31 -12.72
N GLU A 214 9.11 2.01 -13.84
CA GLU A 214 9.80 3.30 -13.97
C GLU A 214 9.20 4.34 -13.02
N GLU A 215 7.87 4.42 -12.93
CA GLU A 215 7.17 5.34 -12.03
C GLU A 215 7.45 5.02 -10.56
N LYS A 216 7.48 3.74 -10.17
CA LYS A 216 7.85 3.32 -8.81
C LYS A 216 9.26 3.74 -8.46
N LEU A 217 10.23 3.51 -9.36
CA LEU A 217 11.63 3.90 -9.18
C LEU A 217 11.80 5.42 -9.11
N ARG A 218 11.01 6.18 -9.87
CA ARG A 218 11.00 7.65 -9.84
C ARG A 218 10.43 8.23 -8.55
N LEU A 219 9.39 7.59 -8.00
CA LEU A 219 8.69 8.03 -6.79
C LEU A 219 9.43 7.64 -5.51
N ALA A 220 9.90 6.39 -5.40
CA ALA A 220 10.35 5.82 -4.14
C ALA A 220 11.45 6.62 -3.40
N PRO A 221 12.44 7.24 -4.07
CA PRO A 221 13.45 8.09 -3.41
C PRO A 221 12.90 9.36 -2.73
N ARG A 222 11.65 9.74 -3.02
CA ARG A 222 11.01 10.96 -2.49
C ARG A 222 10.29 10.73 -1.17
N PHE A 223 10.22 9.49 -0.70
CA PHE A 223 9.44 9.10 0.46
C PHE A 223 10.29 8.34 1.47
N ASP A 224 10.06 8.64 2.74
CA ASP A 224 10.73 8.03 3.89
C ASP A 224 10.01 6.73 4.29
N ALA A 225 10.72 5.61 4.21
CA ALA A 225 10.26 4.29 4.59
C ALA A 225 9.95 4.15 6.08
N ALA A 226 10.64 4.89 6.96
CA ALA A 226 10.41 4.82 8.40
C ALA A 226 9.08 5.48 8.80
N SER A 227 8.65 6.51 8.05
CA SER A 227 7.43 7.27 8.35
C SER A 227 6.17 6.60 7.76
N THR A 228 5.20 6.24 8.62
CA THR A 228 3.88 5.74 8.18
C THR A 228 3.19 6.74 7.24
N GLY A 229 3.24 8.03 7.57
CA GLY A 229 2.62 9.08 6.74
C GLY A 229 3.27 9.18 5.36
N SER A 230 4.60 9.03 5.27
CA SER A 230 5.31 9.06 3.99
C SER A 230 5.06 7.80 3.16
N ARG A 231 4.94 6.62 3.80
CA ARG A 231 4.51 5.37 3.15
C ARG A 231 3.11 5.47 2.54
N ASN A 232 2.17 6.10 3.26
CA ASN A 232 0.83 6.36 2.76
C ASN A 232 0.86 7.34 1.58
N ALA A 233 1.62 8.44 1.71
CA ALA A 233 1.77 9.41 0.63
C ALA A 233 2.40 8.80 -0.65
N TYR A 234 3.30 7.81 -0.51
CA TYR A 234 3.79 7.03 -1.65
C TYR A 234 2.70 6.17 -2.30
N ALA A 235 1.84 5.54 -1.49
CA ALA A 235 0.69 4.79 -2.01
C ALA A 235 -0.26 5.70 -2.79
N ASP A 236 -0.56 6.89 -2.26
CA ASP A 236 -1.39 7.90 -2.91
C ASP A 236 -0.76 8.42 -4.20
N ALA A 237 0.54 8.72 -4.20
CA ALA A 237 1.25 9.20 -5.37
C ALA A 237 1.23 8.20 -6.53
N LYS A 238 1.31 6.89 -6.24
CA LYS A 238 1.12 5.84 -7.25
C LYS A 238 -0.29 5.80 -7.80
N GLY A 239 -1.29 6.22 -7.02
CA GLY A 239 -2.70 6.27 -7.43
C GLY A 239 -2.89 7.07 -8.72
N ALA A 240 -2.14 8.15 -8.92
CA ALA A 240 -2.21 8.96 -10.15
C ALA A 240 -1.87 8.17 -11.42
N PHE A 241 -0.96 7.19 -11.33
CA PHE A 241 -0.63 6.29 -12.43
C PHE A 241 -1.59 5.09 -12.49
N LEU A 242 -1.91 4.51 -11.34
CA LEU A 242 -2.67 3.26 -11.25
C LEU A 242 -4.14 3.43 -11.57
N GLU A 243 -4.78 4.53 -11.16
CA GLU A 243 -6.22 4.68 -11.29
C GLU A 243 -6.68 4.61 -12.76
N PRO A 244 -6.07 5.34 -13.72
CA PRO A 244 -6.45 5.21 -15.12
C PRO A 244 -6.22 3.80 -15.69
N VAL A 245 -5.17 3.11 -15.25
CA VAL A 245 -4.86 1.73 -15.67
C VAL A 245 -5.92 0.76 -15.15
N ILE A 246 -6.32 0.89 -13.89
CA ILE A 246 -7.38 0.06 -13.28
C ILE A 246 -8.71 0.30 -13.98
N GLN A 247 -9.08 1.56 -14.23
CA GLN A 247 -10.33 1.88 -14.92
C GLN A 247 -10.36 1.30 -16.34
N ARG A 248 -9.25 1.41 -17.08
CA ARG A 248 -9.11 0.79 -18.39
C ARG A 248 -9.21 -0.74 -18.31
N ALA A 249 -8.50 -1.36 -17.36
CA ALA A 249 -8.53 -2.80 -17.16
C ALA A 249 -9.96 -3.30 -16.92
N LEU A 250 -10.72 -2.64 -16.02
CA LEU A 250 -12.12 -2.98 -15.75
C LEU A 250 -13.01 -2.78 -16.99
N ALA A 251 -12.85 -1.68 -17.72
CA ALA A 251 -13.61 -1.40 -18.93
C ALA A 251 -13.35 -2.42 -20.05
N GLU A 252 -12.13 -2.95 -20.14
CA GLU A 252 -11.73 -4.01 -21.06
C GLU A 252 -12.08 -5.43 -20.57
N GLY A 253 -12.73 -5.56 -19.41
CA GLY A 253 -13.19 -6.84 -18.87
C GLY A 253 -12.13 -7.66 -18.15
N TYR A 254 -11.10 -7.02 -17.58
CA TYR A 254 -10.15 -7.68 -16.68
C TYR A 254 -10.68 -7.79 -15.23
N PRO A 255 -10.28 -8.83 -14.47
CA PRO A 255 -9.58 -10.02 -14.96
C PRO A 255 -10.46 -10.79 -15.93
N ARG A 256 -9.88 -11.33 -17.01
CA ARG A 256 -10.65 -12.15 -17.94
C ARG A 256 -11.11 -13.42 -17.21
N PRO A 257 -12.35 -13.90 -17.44
CA PRO A 257 -12.79 -15.19 -16.93
C PRO A 257 -11.81 -16.27 -17.41
N THR A 258 -11.33 -17.08 -16.48
CA THR A 258 -10.51 -18.27 -16.77
C THR A 258 -11.38 -19.40 -17.28
#